data_AF-A0A7C0ZIL6-F1
#
_entry.id   AF-A0A7C0ZIL6-F1
#
_cell.length_a   1.000
_cell.length_b   1.000
_cell.length_c   1.000
_cell.angle_alpha   90.00
_cell.angle_beta   90.00
_cell.angle_gamma   90.00
#
_symmetry.space_group_name_H-M   'P 1'
#
loop_
_entity.id
_entity.type
_entity.pdbx_description
1 polymer ?
#
loop_
_entity_poly.entity_id
_entity_poly.type
_entity_poly.pdbx_seq_one_letter_code
_entity_poly.pdbx_strand_id
1 'polypeptide(L)'
;MNDETNFIEIEKEFRLLKKQYRLNRITRQEYKQRLKELRIKDRQGRCWTLGARTGKWYYFDGEKWVESQPPSLNEQKAICIYCGYENDLSNEVCQYCGSELNEKKSEANSTSILAPEKEPQKPFFEEGIRTTTKTNLEKNPTSQLVIKGIHPLTFTLFWGIIGTFLGMIIGIILGVMNLPLTLIARWPAFFQNIQGNLYGGILFGLGGAVLGMIGFSLLGLLIVSLINIGFNLLGGLPIRGKWQ
;
A
#
# COMPACT_ATOMS: atom_id res chain seq x y z
N MET A 1 -20.97 -10.45 24.00
CA MET A 1 -22.21 -9.93 23.40
C MET A 1 -21.78 -8.71 22.60
N ASN A 2 -21.36 -8.95 21.35
CA ASN A 2 -20.58 -7.98 20.57
C ASN A 2 -21.50 -7.29 19.58
N ASP A 3 -22.17 -6.24 20.04
CA ASP A 3 -22.89 -5.31 19.17
C ASP A 3 -21.94 -4.13 18.87
N GLU A 4 -20.94 -4.38 18.03
CA GLU A 4 -20.04 -3.32 17.57
C GLU A 4 -20.66 -2.66 16.33
N THR A 5 -21.29 -1.52 16.57
CA THR A 5 -21.76 -0.60 15.54
C THR A 5 -20.62 -0.25 14.57
N ASN A 6 -20.54 -0.96 13.44
CA ASN A 6 -19.47 -0.75 12.47
C ASN A 6 -19.83 0.35 11.47
N PHE A 7 -19.48 1.60 11.82
CA PHE A 7 -19.70 2.76 10.95
C PHE A 7 -18.95 2.67 9.62
N ILE A 8 -17.78 2.01 9.59
CA ILE A 8 -16.97 1.84 8.37
C ILE A 8 -17.70 0.97 7.35
N GLU A 9 -18.36 -0.10 7.80
CA GLU A 9 -19.10 -1.01 6.93
C GLU A 9 -20.32 -0.29 6.31
N ILE A 10 -21.04 0.50 7.11
CA ILE A 10 -22.17 1.30 6.62
C ILE A 10 -21.72 2.33 5.58
N GLU A 11 -20.54 2.95 5.75
CA GLU A 11 -20.01 3.88 4.75
C GLU A 11 -19.69 3.17 3.42
N LYS A 12 -19.14 1.95 3.47
CA LYS A 12 -18.94 1.13 2.26
C LYS A 12 -20.27 0.82 1.58
N GLU A 13 -21.28 0.37 2.33
CA GLU A 13 -22.60 0.07 1.78
C GLU A 13 -23.27 1.31 1.17
N PHE A 14 -23.15 2.47 1.82
CA PHE A 14 -23.62 3.74 1.28
C PHE A 14 -22.92 4.12 -0.03
N ARG A 15 -21.59 3.94 -0.13
CA ARG A 15 -20.85 4.19 -1.38
C ARG A 15 -21.34 3.31 -2.52
N LEU A 16 -21.61 2.02 -2.24
CA LEU A 16 -22.18 1.10 -3.21
C LEU A 16 -23.61 1.51 -3.63
N LEU A 17 -24.46 1.85 -2.66
CA LEU A 17 -25.82 2.31 -2.90
C LEU A 17 -25.85 3.60 -3.75
N LYS A 18 -24.98 4.56 -3.45
CA LYS A 18 -24.83 5.81 -4.22
C LYS A 18 -24.35 5.54 -5.65
N LYS A 19 -23.44 4.57 -5.84
CA LYS A 19 -22.99 4.13 -7.17
C LYS A 19 -24.15 3.52 -7.97
N GLN A 20 -24.95 2.64 -7.36
CA GLN A 20 -26.12 2.05 -8.03
C GLN A 20 -27.14 3.10 -8.47
N TYR A 21 -27.42 4.08 -7.62
CA TYR A 21 -28.32 5.19 -7.95
C TYR A 21 -27.78 6.05 -9.09
N ARG A 22 -26.49 6.40 -9.08
CA ARG A 22 -25.85 7.19 -10.15
C ARG A 22 -25.85 6.48 -11.51
N LEU A 23 -25.79 5.14 -11.50
CA LEU A 23 -25.85 4.32 -12.71
C LEU A 23 -27.28 3.99 -13.13
N ASN A 24 -28.30 4.64 -12.54
CA ASN A 24 -29.73 4.39 -12.78
C ASN A 24 -30.15 2.92 -12.60
N ARG A 25 -29.41 2.15 -11.78
CA ARG A 25 -29.74 0.75 -11.48
C ARG A 25 -30.82 0.59 -10.41
N ILE A 26 -31.08 1.66 -9.65
CA ILE A 26 -32.13 1.74 -8.64
C ILE A 26 -32.83 3.08 -8.76
N THR A 27 -34.11 3.11 -8.42
CA THR A 27 -34.94 4.32 -8.49
C THR A 27 -34.66 5.25 -7.31
N ARG A 28 -35.14 6.50 -7.40
CA ARG A 28 -35.05 7.47 -6.29
C ARG A 28 -35.80 6.99 -5.05
N GLN A 29 -36.91 6.27 -5.22
CA GLN A 29 -37.68 5.72 -4.09
C GLN A 29 -36.90 4.58 -3.41
N GLU A 30 -36.33 3.67 -4.19
CA GLU A 30 -35.48 2.58 -3.69
C GLU A 30 -34.22 3.11 -2.99
N TYR A 31 -33.58 4.14 -3.54
CA TYR A 31 -32.43 4.79 -2.92
C TYR A 31 -32.78 5.39 -1.55
N LYS A 32 -33.92 6.08 -1.44
CA LYS A 32 -34.41 6.63 -0.17
C LYS A 32 -34.76 5.54 0.85
N GLN A 33 -35.34 4.43 0.39
CA GLN A 33 -35.73 3.31 1.25
C GLN A 33 -34.48 2.63 1.83
N ARG A 34 -33.55 2.21 0.97
CA ARG A 34 -32.30 1.57 1.39
C ARG A 34 -31.43 2.47 2.25
N LEU A 35 -31.43 3.78 2.01
CA LEU A 35 -30.72 4.72 2.88
C LEU A 35 -31.28 4.76 4.31
N LYS A 36 -32.60 4.55 4.49
CA LYS A 36 -33.20 4.44 5.84
C LYS A 36 -32.79 3.16 6.54
N GLU A 37 -32.58 2.08 5.78
CA GLU A 37 -32.13 0.78 6.30
C GLU A 37 -30.67 0.83 6.79
N LEU A 38 -29.84 1.70 6.19
CA LEU A 38 -28.46 1.96 6.62
C LEU A 38 -28.32 2.77 7.92
N ARG A 39 -29.40 2.95 8.68
CA ARG A 39 -29.36 3.64 9.98
C ARG A 39 -28.85 2.69 11.05
N ILE A 40 -27.97 3.19 11.89
CA ILE A 40 -27.35 2.40 12.95
C ILE A 40 -27.45 3.12 14.28
N LYS A 41 -27.39 2.38 15.40
CA LYS A 41 -27.34 2.94 16.74
C LYS A 41 -25.95 2.76 17.33
N ASP A 42 -25.41 3.79 17.98
CA ASP A 42 -24.16 3.63 18.72
C ASP A 42 -24.38 3.00 20.10
N ARG A 43 -23.29 2.77 20.85
CA ARG A 43 -23.32 2.24 22.22
C ARG A 43 -24.12 3.10 23.21
N GLN A 44 -24.32 4.38 22.89
CA GLN A 44 -25.11 5.33 23.70
C GLN A 44 -26.59 5.35 23.26
N GLY A 45 -26.98 4.50 22.30
CA GLY A 45 -28.34 4.42 21.78
C GLY A 45 -28.70 5.52 20.78
N ARG A 46 -27.77 6.40 20.39
CA ARG A 46 -28.03 7.48 19.42
C ARG A 46 -28.15 6.89 18.03
N CYS A 47 -29.15 7.33 17.27
CA CYS A 47 -29.35 6.87 15.90
C CYS A 47 -28.54 7.72 14.92
N TRP A 48 -27.81 7.07 14.02
CA TRP A 48 -26.92 7.66 13.04
C TRP A 48 -27.37 7.34 11.62
N THR A 49 -27.11 8.26 10.68
CA THR A 49 -27.38 8.10 9.26
C THR A 49 -26.41 8.92 8.40
N LEU A 50 -26.33 8.58 7.12
CA LEU A 50 -25.55 9.32 6.13
C LEU A 50 -26.45 10.26 5.33
N GLY A 51 -26.00 11.50 5.14
CA GLY A 51 -26.70 12.48 4.32
C GLY A 51 -26.76 12.03 2.86
N ALA A 52 -27.97 11.88 2.31
CA ALA A 52 -28.21 11.36 0.95
C ALA A 52 -27.38 12.04 -0.16
N ARG A 53 -27.11 13.34 -0.02
CA ARG A 53 -26.33 14.14 -0.98
C ARG A 53 -24.87 14.25 -0.56
N THR A 54 -24.66 14.68 0.69
CA THR A 54 -23.36 15.07 1.24
C THR A 54 -22.48 13.87 1.57
N GLY A 55 -23.08 12.73 1.95
CA GLY A 55 -22.34 11.57 2.47
C GLY A 55 -21.72 11.81 3.84
N LYS A 56 -22.09 12.90 4.52
CA LYS A 56 -21.65 13.19 5.89
C LYS A 56 -22.52 12.47 6.91
N TRP A 57 -21.97 12.22 8.09
CA TRP A 57 -22.67 11.60 9.20
C TRP A 57 -23.57 12.59 9.93
N TYR A 58 -24.75 12.13 10.29
CA TYR A 58 -25.70 12.84 11.14
C TYR A 58 -26.18 11.90 12.23
N TYR A 59 -26.31 12.40 13.46
CA TYR A 59 -27.03 11.70 14.52
C TYR A 59 -28.36 12.40 14.81
N PHE A 60 -29.32 11.65 15.32
CA PHE A 60 -30.61 12.18 15.76
C PHE A 60 -30.51 12.64 17.21
N ASP A 61 -30.71 13.93 17.47
CA ASP A 61 -30.63 14.52 18.81
C ASP A 61 -31.95 14.43 19.61
N GLY A 62 -33.00 13.88 19.00
CA GLY A 62 -34.36 13.82 19.55
C GLY A 62 -35.36 14.67 18.78
N GLU A 63 -34.89 15.71 18.08
CA GLU A 63 -35.74 16.63 17.31
C GLU A 63 -35.30 16.72 15.84
N LYS A 64 -33.98 16.75 15.59
CA LYS A 64 -33.38 16.97 14.28
C LYS A 64 -32.13 16.11 14.06
N TRP A 65 -31.72 16.05 12.80
CA TRP A 65 -30.46 15.41 12.39
C TRP A 65 -29.33 16.43 12.46
N VAL A 66 -28.36 16.19 13.34
CA VAL A 66 -27.20 17.05 13.57
C VAL A 66 -25.96 16.42 12.97
N GLU A 67 -25.23 17.18 12.14
CA GLU A 67 -23.98 16.72 11.54
C GLU A 67 -22.93 16.49 12.63
N SER A 68 -22.33 15.30 12.66
CA SER A 68 -21.28 14.97 13.63
C SER A 68 -20.45 13.79 13.14
N GLN A 69 -19.32 13.53 13.78
CA GLN A 69 -18.49 12.36 13.51
C GLN A 69 -18.84 11.23 14.48
N PRO A 70 -19.06 10.00 13.99
CA PRO A 70 -19.37 8.87 14.84
C PRO A 70 -18.16 8.43 15.68
N PRO A 71 -18.40 7.92 16.91
CA PRO A 71 -17.33 7.65 17.87
C PRO A 71 -16.28 6.64 17.36
N SER A 72 -16.66 5.65 16.54
CA SER A 72 -15.71 4.64 16.04
C SER A 72 -14.81 5.15 14.89
N LEU A 73 -15.10 6.30 14.28
CA LEU A 73 -14.15 6.95 13.36
C LEU A 73 -13.08 7.76 14.13
N ASN A 74 -13.30 7.97 15.42
CA ASN A 74 -12.33 8.54 16.35
C ASN A 74 -11.42 7.48 16.96
N GLU A 75 -11.83 6.21 16.93
CA GLU A 75 -10.99 5.03 17.24
C GLU A 75 -10.08 4.72 16.04
N GLN A 76 -9.29 5.72 15.67
CA GLN A 76 -8.16 5.55 14.79
C GLN A 76 -7.23 4.54 15.49
N LYS A 77 -6.92 3.40 14.87
CA LYS A 77 -6.04 2.39 15.45
C LYS A 77 -4.70 2.34 14.72
N ALA A 78 -3.60 2.28 15.47
CA ALA A 78 -2.26 2.11 14.97
C ALA A 78 -1.71 0.76 15.43
N ILE A 79 -1.03 0.06 14.52
CA ILE A 79 -0.26 -1.12 14.90
C ILE A 79 1.12 -0.63 15.34
N CYS A 80 1.53 -0.97 16.56
CA CYS A 80 2.88 -0.70 17.03
C CYS A 80 3.89 -1.43 16.15
N ILE A 81 4.83 -0.69 15.53
CA ILE A 81 5.83 -1.27 14.63
C ILE A 81 6.82 -2.21 15.34
N TYR A 82 6.97 -2.06 16.67
CA TYR A 82 7.94 -2.82 17.45
C TYR A 82 7.40 -4.18 17.93
N CYS A 83 6.12 -4.25 18.33
CA CYS A 83 5.54 -5.48 18.89
C CYS A 83 4.31 -5.99 18.13
N GLY A 84 3.76 -5.22 17.18
CA GLY A 84 2.56 -5.59 16.43
C GLY A 84 1.25 -5.41 17.21
N TYR A 85 1.29 -4.86 18.44
CA TYR A 85 0.08 -4.62 19.22
C TYR A 85 -0.75 -3.47 18.64
N GLU A 86 -2.06 -3.68 18.55
CA GLU A 86 -3.01 -2.67 18.10
C GLU A 86 -3.27 -1.69 19.25
N ASN A 87 -2.86 -0.44 19.04
CA ASN A 87 -3.06 0.67 19.95
C ASN A 87 -4.05 1.66 19.36
N ASP A 88 -4.70 2.44 20.20
CA ASP A 88 -5.41 3.62 19.73
C ASP A 88 -4.39 4.68 19.26
N LEU A 89 -4.67 5.36 18.15
CA LEU A 89 -3.82 6.41 17.56
C LEU A 89 -3.69 7.63 18.49
N SER A 90 -4.52 7.74 19.53
CA SER A 90 -4.35 8.71 20.61
C SER A 90 -3.27 8.34 21.63
N ASN A 91 -2.82 7.08 21.65
CA ASN A 91 -1.79 6.66 22.58
C ASN A 91 -0.42 7.13 22.10
N GLU A 92 0.29 7.87 22.96
CA GLU A 92 1.67 8.29 22.70
C GLU A 92 2.67 7.15 22.87
N VAL A 93 2.28 6.10 23.60
CA VAL A 93 3.10 4.95 23.96
C VAL A 93 2.29 3.66 23.78
N CYS A 94 2.94 2.62 23.28
CA CYS A 94 2.35 1.31 23.11
C CYS A 94 1.96 0.72 24.48
N GLN A 95 0.68 0.40 24.66
CA GLN A 95 0.15 -0.15 25.92
C GLN A 95 0.74 -1.52 26.28
N TYR A 96 1.19 -2.28 25.27
CA TYR A 96 1.78 -3.60 25.51
C TYR A 96 3.28 -3.55 25.84
N CYS A 97 4.12 -2.97 24.97
CA CYS A 97 5.58 -3.01 25.14
C CYS A 97 6.21 -1.71 25.64
N GLY A 98 5.46 -0.61 25.76
CA GLY A 98 5.98 0.67 26.27
C GLY A 98 6.80 1.50 25.27
N SER A 99 6.82 1.15 23.99
CA SER A 99 7.52 1.95 22.95
C SER A 99 6.73 3.20 22.57
N GLU A 100 7.40 4.32 22.30
CA GLU A 100 6.76 5.54 21.78
C GLU A 100 6.12 5.30 20.39
N LEU A 101 4.93 5.87 20.17
CA LEU A 101 4.12 5.72 18.95
C LEU A 101 4.11 6.98 18.06
N ASN A 102 4.84 8.03 18.43
CA ASN A 102 4.69 9.36 17.84
C ASN A 102 5.82 9.72 16.85
N GLU A 103 5.50 9.79 15.55
CA GLU A 103 6.16 10.72 14.63
C GLU A 103 5.38 12.05 14.67
N LYS A 104 6.00 13.09 15.24
CA LYS A 104 5.39 14.41 15.46
C LYS A 104 4.57 14.92 14.27
N LYS A 105 3.32 15.31 14.55
CA LYS A 105 2.54 16.33 13.80
C LYS A 105 3.48 17.45 13.32
N SER A 106 3.74 17.52 12.01
CA SER A 106 4.20 18.78 11.41
C SER A 106 2.99 19.65 11.14
N GLU A 107 2.70 20.53 12.11
CA GLU A 107 2.02 21.77 11.83
C GLU A 107 2.91 22.60 10.88
N ALA A 108 2.59 22.59 9.59
CA ALA A 108 3.01 23.63 8.67
C ALA A 108 1.77 24.43 8.27
N ASN A 109 1.38 25.36 9.14
CA ASN A 109 0.52 26.47 8.77
C ASN A 109 1.44 27.65 8.42
N SER A 110 1.53 28.00 7.13
CA SER A 110 1.85 29.36 6.71
C SER A 110 1.22 29.66 5.34
N THR A 111 0.13 30.42 5.40
CA THR A 111 -0.09 31.62 4.57
C THR A 111 -0.45 31.42 3.09
N SER A 112 -1.76 31.40 2.87
CA SER A 112 -2.51 32.16 1.84
C SER A 112 -1.72 32.78 0.68
N ILE A 113 -1.93 32.26 -0.55
CA ILE A 113 -2.06 33.07 -1.77
C ILE A 113 -3.14 32.42 -2.67
N LEU A 114 -4.30 33.08 -2.73
CA LEU A 114 -5.25 33.20 -3.85
C LEU A 114 -5.70 31.92 -4.60
N ALA A 115 -6.96 31.55 -4.41
CA ALA A 115 -7.74 30.87 -5.45
C ALA A 115 -8.00 31.85 -6.62
N PRO A 116 -8.00 31.37 -7.88
CA PRO A 116 -9.27 31.16 -8.60
C PRO A 116 -9.26 29.83 -9.40
N GLU A 117 -10.30 29.00 -9.31
CA GLU A 117 -11.45 28.89 -10.24
C GLU A 117 -11.33 27.72 -11.27
N LYS A 118 -12.33 26.82 -11.22
CA LYS A 118 -12.86 25.86 -12.24
C LYS A 118 -12.03 24.69 -12.80
N GLU A 119 -12.55 23.47 -12.50
CA GLU A 119 -12.91 22.28 -13.33
C GLU A 119 -12.21 21.97 -14.69
N PRO A 120 -12.29 20.72 -15.23
CA PRO A 120 -12.68 19.41 -14.66
C PRO A 120 -11.72 18.24 -15.01
N GLN A 121 -11.90 17.11 -14.31
CA GLN A 121 -11.27 15.81 -14.56
C GLN A 121 -11.64 15.19 -15.93
N LYS A 122 -10.72 14.39 -16.50
CA LYS A 122 -11.02 13.24 -17.38
C LYS A 122 -9.79 12.30 -17.52
N PRO A 123 -9.96 11.04 -17.97
CA PRO A 123 -9.98 9.87 -17.09
C PRO A 123 -8.81 8.89 -17.36
N PHE A 124 -8.46 8.05 -16.38
CA PHE A 124 -7.77 6.79 -16.67
C PHE A 124 -8.59 5.60 -16.16
N PHE A 125 -9.10 4.88 -17.15
CA PHE A 125 -9.77 3.58 -17.18
C PHE A 125 -8.90 2.51 -16.47
N GLU A 126 -9.34 1.92 -15.35
CA GLU A 126 -10.17 0.72 -15.19
C GLU A 126 -9.49 -0.60 -15.63
N GLU A 127 -8.97 -1.34 -14.66
CA GLU A 127 -8.72 -2.79 -14.75
C GLU A 127 -8.70 -3.36 -13.32
N GLY A 128 -9.80 -3.90 -12.80
CA GLY A 128 -10.18 -5.30 -12.99
C GLY A 128 -10.47 -5.94 -11.64
N ILE A 129 -11.58 -5.54 -10.99
CA ILE A 129 -12.06 -6.19 -9.75
C ILE A 129 -12.62 -7.56 -10.13
N ARG A 130 -11.85 -8.62 -9.88
CA ARG A 130 -12.41 -9.99 -9.86
C ARG A 130 -13.25 -10.15 -8.60
N THR A 131 -14.57 -10.09 -8.78
CA THR A 131 -15.56 -10.61 -7.84
C THR A 131 -15.34 -12.11 -7.63
N THR A 132 -14.91 -12.50 -6.44
CA THR A 132 -15.14 -13.86 -5.93
C THR A 132 -16.11 -13.77 -4.75
N THR A 133 -17.35 -14.13 -5.07
CA THR A 133 -18.33 -14.88 -4.28
C THR A 133 -18.08 -14.96 -2.78
N LYS A 134 -19.00 -14.35 -2.01
CA LYS A 134 -19.21 -14.61 -0.60
C LYS A 134 -19.57 -16.08 -0.40
N THR A 135 -18.71 -16.86 0.25
CA THR A 135 -19.09 -18.11 0.91
C THR A 135 -18.83 -17.95 2.40
N ASN A 136 -19.88 -18.23 3.18
CA ASN A 136 -19.90 -18.30 4.65
C ASN A 136 -18.57 -18.78 5.23
N LEU A 137 -17.91 -17.94 6.04
CA LEU A 137 -16.76 -18.38 6.82
C LEU A 137 -17.26 -18.82 8.19
N GLU A 138 -17.54 -20.11 8.25
CA GLU A 138 -17.63 -20.88 9.47
C GLU A 138 -16.33 -20.70 10.29
N LYS A 139 -16.52 -20.49 11.58
CA LYS A 139 -15.48 -20.24 12.58
C LYS A 139 -14.52 -21.44 12.66
N ASN A 140 -13.33 -21.34 12.05
CA ASN A 140 -12.29 -22.36 12.19
C ASN A 140 -11.01 -21.78 12.81
N PRO A 141 -10.52 -22.32 13.95
CA PRO A 141 -9.32 -21.85 14.62
C PRO A 141 -8.08 -22.45 13.96
N THR A 142 -7.56 -21.79 12.93
CA THR A 142 -6.13 -21.75 12.57
C THR A 142 -6.02 -20.90 11.31
N SER A 143 -5.75 -19.60 11.48
CA SER A 143 -5.43 -18.72 10.35
C SER A 143 -4.08 -19.15 9.77
N GLN A 144 -4.09 -20.16 8.90
CA GLN A 144 -2.93 -20.54 8.11
C GLN A 144 -2.69 -19.41 7.11
N LEU A 145 -1.61 -18.65 7.30
CA LEU A 145 -1.21 -17.61 6.38
C LEU A 145 -0.73 -18.29 5.10
N VAL A 146 -1.46 -18.10 4.00
CA VAL A 146 -1.10 -18.65 2.68
C VAL A 146 -0.46 -17.55 1.85
N ILE A 147 0.84 -17.68 1.56
CA ILE A 147 1.52 -16.78 0.63
C ILE A 147 1.17 -17.20 -0.80
N LYS A 148 0.56 -16.28 -1.55
CA LYS A 148 0.11 -16.52 -2.94
C LYS A 148 1.12 -16.09 -4.01
N GLY A 149 2.06 -15.20 -3.68
CA GLY A 149 2.90 -14.53 -4.66
C GLY A 149 3.89 -13.57 -4.01
N ILE A 150 5.00 -13.32 -4.70
CA ILE A 150 5.94 -12.24 -4.39
C ILE A 150 5.71 -11.12 -5.40
N HIS A 151 5.67 -9.87 -4.92
CA HIS A 151 5.45 -8.72 -5.79
C HIS A 151 6.70 -8.47 -6.68
N PRO A 152 6.58 -8.51 -8.02
CA PRO A 152 7.74 -8.44 -8.91
C PRO A 152 8.55 -7.15 -8.77
N LEU A 153 7.88 -6.00 -8.60
CA LEU A 153 8.55 -4.70 -8.53
C LEU A 153 9.50 -4.62 -7.31
N THR A 154 9.05 -5.09 -6.15
CA THR A 154 9.82 -4.99 -4.90
C THR A 154 11.04 -5.92 -4.95
N PHE A 155 10.85 -7.14 -5.48
CA PHE A 155 11.92 -8.11 -5.61
C PHE A 155 13.01 -7.66 -6.60
N THR A 156 12.59 -7.08 -7.72
CA THR A 156 13.49 -6.66 -8.80
C THR A 156 14.25 -5.40 -8.49
N LEU A 157 13.62 -4.48 -7.74
CA LEU A 157 14.28 -3.30 -7.20
C LEU A 157 15.34 -3.71 -6.17
N PHE A 158 15.03 -4.64 -5.27
CA PHE A 158 16.01 -5.16 -4.30
C PHE A 158 17.23 -5.79 -4.98
N TRP A 159 17.01 -6.67 -5.97
CA TRP A 159 18.11 -7.27 -6.74
C TRP A 159 18.87 -6.22 -7.55
N GLY A 160 18.19 -5.21 -8.09
CA GLY A 160 18.79 -4.09 -8.79
C GLY A 160 19.75 -3.27 -7.90
N ILE A 161 19.37 -3.00 -6.65
CA ILE A 161 20.24 -2.31 -5.67
C ILE A 161 21.49 -3.15 -5.40
N ILE A 162 21.35 -4.46 -5.15
CA ILE A 162 22.50 -5.35 -4.97
C ILE A 162 23.40 -5.31 -6.21
N GLY A 163 22.80 -5.36 -7.40
CA GLY A 163 23.50 -5.26 -8.68
C GLY A 163 24.26 -3.96 -8.85
N THR A 164 23.70 -2.81 -8.46
CA THR A 164 24.41 -1.52 -8.50
C THR A 164 25.67 -1.54 -7.63
N PHE A 165 25.59 -2.02 -6.39
CA PHE A 165 26.74 -2.06 -5.49
C PHE A 165 27.83 -3.01 -6.01
N LEU A 166 27.45 -4.23 -6.39
CA LEU A 166 28.39 -5.22 -6.88
C LEU A 166 29.03 -4.78 -8.21
N GLY A 167 28.21 -4.25 -9.11
CA GLY A 167 28.64 -3.71 -10.39
C GLY A 167 29.59 -2.52 -10.23
N MET A 168 29.33 -1.62 -9.29
CA MET A 168 30.21 -0.50 -8.97
C MET A 168 31.59 -0.98 -8.50
N ILE A 169 31.62 -1.92 -7.55
CA ILE A 169 32.87 -2.47 -7.00
C ILE A 169 33.69 -3.14 -8.12
N ILE A 170 33.06 -4.04 -8.89
CA ILE A 170 33.71 -4.74 -10.01
C ILE A 170 34.20 -3.73 -11.05
N GLY A 171 33.38 -2.72 -11.37
CA GLY A 171 33.73 -1.66 -12.30
C GLY A 171 34.94 -0.85 -11.86
N ILE A 172 35.01 -0.43 -10.58
CA ILE A 172 36.17 0.28 -10.03
C ILE A 172 37.42 -0.59 -10.10
N ILE A 173 37.31 -1.87 -9.71
CA ILE A 173 38.43 -2.82 -9.77
C ILE A 173 38.94 -2.91 -11.21
N LEU A 174 38.06 -3.11 -12.20
CA LEU A 174 38.45 -3.17 -13.61
C LEU A 174 39.02 -1.85 -14.15
N GLY A 175 38.52 -0.71 -13.68
CA GLY A 175 38.97 0.61 -14.11
C GLY A 175 40.33 1.00 -13.56
N VAL A 176 40.63 0.64 -12.31
CA VAL A 176 41.90 0.95 -11.65
C VAL A 176 42.96 -0.11 -11.94
N MET A 177 42.58 -1.38 -12.03
CA MET A 177 43.52 -2.44 -12.36
C MET A 177 43.77 -2.45 -13.87
N ASN A 178 45.04 -2.40 -14.27
CA ASN A 178 45.45 -2.63 -15.66
C ASN A 178 45.42 -4.13 -15.97
N LEU A 179 44.24 -4.72 -15.80
CA LEU A 179 43.97 -6.15 -15.98
C LEU A 179 43.87 -6.42 -17.49
N PRO A 180 44.69 -7.33 -18.06
CA PRO A 180 44.66 -7.65 -19.48
C PRO A 180 43.48 -8.59 -19.79
N LEU A 181 42.26 -8.18 -19.45
CA LEU A 181 41.08 -8.89 -19.93
C LEU A 181 41.01 -8.66 -21.44
N THR A 182 41.04 -9.76 -22.19
CA THR A 182 40.88 -9.81 -23.66
C THR A 182 39.63 -9.07 -24.14
N LEU A 183 38.64 -8.91 -23.25
CA LEU A 183 37.41 -8.17 -23.47
C LEU A 183 37.62 -6.65 -23.64
N ILE A 184 38.50 -6.02 -22.85
CA ILE A 184 38.77 -4.56 -22.95
C ILE A 184 39.65 -4.25 -24.16
N ALA A 185 40.53 -5.17 -24.57
CA ALA A 185 41.33 -5.01 -25.78
C ALA A 185 40.49 -4.88 -27.07
N ARG A 186 39.22 -5.32 -27.03
CA ARG A 186 38.26 -5.20 -28.15
C ARG A 186 37.55 -3.84 -28.18
N TRP A 187 37.62 -3.04 -27.11
CA TRP A 187 36.93 -1.76 -27.00
C TRP A 187 37.68 -0.64 -27.75
N PRO A 188 37.00 0.46 -28.11
CA PRO A 188 37.65 1.63 -28.71
C PRO A 188 38.83 2.13 -27.87
N ALA A 189 39.89 2.62 -28.54
CA ALA A 189 41.14 3.05 -27.91
C ALA A 189 40.95 4.07 -26.76
N PHE A 190 39.88 4.87 -26.82
CA PHE A 190 39.48 5.79 -25.75
C PHE A 190 39.42 5.11 -24.37
N PHE A 191 38.78 3.95 -24.26
CA PHE A 191 38.61 3.25 -22.97
C PHE A 191 39.89 2.57 -22.49
N GLN A 192 40.73 2.11 -23.43
CA GLN A 192 42.01 1.49 -23.13
C GLN A 192 42.97 2.51 -22.49
N ASN A 193 42.97 3.74 -22.98
CA ASN A 193 43.85 4.81 -22.48
C ASN A 193 43.44 5.36 -21.10
N ILE A 194 42.20 5.11 -20.66
CA ILE A 194 41.66 5.62 -19.40
C ILE A 194 41.84 4.61 -18.25
N GLN A 195 42.06 3.33 -18.59
CA GLN A 195 42.29 2.28 -17.60
C GLN A 195 43.62 2.47 -16.86
N GLY A 196 43.66 2.10 -15.58
CA GLY A 196 44.86 2.22 -14.74
C GLY A 196 45.04 3.59 -14.09
N ASN A 197 44.08 4.52 -14.27
CA ASN A 197 44.06 5.82 -13.62
C ASN A 197 42.76 6.02 -12.81
N LEU A 198 42.73 7.04 -11.96
CA LEU A 198 41.57 7.42 -11.15
C LEU A 198 40.31 7.65 -12.01
N TYR A 199 40.46 8.27 -13.19
CA TYR A 199 39.36 8.47 -14.13
C TYR A 199 38.78 7.15 -14.65
N GLY A 200 39.61 6.12 -14.84
CA GLY A 200 39.15 4.76 -15.15
C GLY A 200 38.33 4.17 -14.03
N GLY A 201 38.80 4.26 -12.78
CA GLY A 201 38.02 3.82 -11.62
C GLY A 201 36.61 4.43 -11.57
N ILE A 202 36.49 5.73 -11.81
CA ILE A 202 35.20 6.44 -11.78
C ILE A 202 34.31 6.01 -12.95
N LEU A 203 34.82 6.05 -14.19
CA LEU A 203 34.02 5.78 -15.38
C LEU A 203 33.54 4.33 -15.44
N PHE A 204 34.45 3.38 -15.17
CA PHE A 204 34.10 1.96 -15.14
C PHE A 204 33.25 1.63 -13.90
N GLY A 205 33.44 2.31 -12.76
CA GLY A 205 32.57 2.17 -11.59
C GLY A 205 31.12 2.58 -11.87
N LEU A 206 30.91 3.76 -12.46
CA LEU A 206 29.56 4.22 -12.83
C LEU A 206 28.93 3.32 -13.90
N GLY A 207 29.70 2.95 -14.93
CA GLY A 207 29.24 2.01 -15.96
C GLY A 207 28.87 0.65 -15.38
N GLY A 208 29.72 0.14 -14.48
CA GLY A 208 29.49 -1.11 -13.75
C GLY A 208 28.24 -1.06 -12.89
N ALA A 209 27.97 0.05 -12.19
CA ALA A 209 26.75 0.23 -11.41
C ALA A 209 25.48 0.12 -12.29
N VAL A 210 25.46 0.83 -13.43
CA VAL A 210 24.32 0.81 -14.37
C VAL A 210 24.12 -0.58 -14.97
N LEU A 211 25.20 -1.21 -15.47
CA LEU A 211 25.15 -2.55 -16.04
C LEU A 211 24.74 -3.60 -15.00
N GLY A 212 25.27 -3.48 -13.78
CA GLY A 212 24.92 -4.32 -12.64
C GLY A 212 23.45 -4.20 -12.27
N MET A 213 22.91 -2.97 -12.21
CA MET A 213 21.48 -2.72 -11.98
C MET A 213 20.62 -3.46 -13.01
N ILE A 214 20.90 -3.25 -14.30
CA ILE A 214 20.11 -3.82 -15.39
C ILE A 214 20.20 -5.35 -15.36
N GLY A 215 21.42 -5.91 -15.28
CA GLY A 215 21.65 -7.35 -15.30
C GLY A 215 20.98 -8.06 -14.12
N PHE A 216 21.15 -7.52 -12.90
CA PHE A 216 20.51 -8.08 -11.72
C PHE A 216 18.99 -7.86 -11.73
N SER A 217 18.47 -6.70 -12.13
CA SER A 217 17.02 -6.51 -12.21
C SER A 217 16.35 -7.48 -13.19
N LEU A 218 16.98 -7.77 -14.34
CA LEU A 218 16.50 -8.79 -15.28
C LEU A 218 16.55 -10.20 -14.68
N LEU A 219 17.63 -10.55 -13.99
CA LEU A 219 17.74 -11.83 -13.31
C LEU A 219 16.69 -11.97 -12.20
N GLY A 220 16.49 -10.92 -11.41
CA GLY A 220 15.46 -10.85 -10.38
C GLY A 220 14.06 -11.01 -10.95
N LEU A 221 13.78 -10.41 -12.12
CA LEU A 221 12.51 -10.55 -12.83
C LEU A 221 12.25 -12.00 -13.24
N LEU A 222 13.28 -12.67 -13.75
CA LEU A 222 13.21 -14.08 -14.13
C LEU A 222 12.93 -14.95 -12.89
N ILE A 223 13.68 -14.76 -11.80
CA ILE A 223 13.54 -15.53 -10.57
C ILE A 223 12.13 -15.36 -9.97
N VAL A 224 11.65 -14.13 -9.82
CA VAL A 224 10.31 -13.89 -9.24
C VAL A 224 9.20 -14.45 -10.13
N SER A 225 9.38 -14.42 -11.46
CA SER A 225 8.44 -15.06 -12.38
C SER A 225 8.38 -16.57 -12.17
N LEU A 226 9.52 -17.24 -12.03
CA LEU A 226 9.57 -18.68 -11.75
C LEU A 226 8.92 -19.03 -10.41
N ILE A 227 9.17 -18.24 -9.36
CA ILE A 227 8.57 -18.44 -8.03
C ILE A 227 7.05 -18.26 -8.10
N ASN A 228 6.57 -17.20 -8.74
CA ASN A 228 5.14 -16.94 -8.86
C ASN A 228 4.42 -18.01 -9.70
N ILE A 229 5.06 -18.55 -10.74
CA ILE A 229 4.56 -19.72 -11.47
C ILE A 229 4.45 -20.92 -10.55
N GLY A 230 5.49 -21.20 -9.75
CA GLY A 230 5.48 -22.28 -8.76
C GLY A 230 4.35 -22.15 -7.73
N PHE A 231 4.13 -20.94 -7.20
CA PHE A 231 3.04 -20.69 -6.25
C PHE A 231 1.66 -20.85 -6.88
N ASN A 232 1.49 -20.45 -8.15
CA ASN A 232 0.25 -20.65 -8.88
C ASN A 232 -0.07 -22.15 -9.06
N LEU A 233 0.95 -22.98 -9.35
CA LEU A 233 0.80 -24.43 -9.49
C LEU A 233 0.45 -25.14 -8.18
N LEU A 234 0.99 -24.67 -7.06
CA LEU A 234 0.81 -25.29 -5.73
C LEU A 234 -0.40 -24.74 -4.96
N GLY A 235 -1.05 -23.69 -5.45
CA GLY A 235 -2.14 -23.01 -4.74
C GLY A 235 -1.68 -22.08 -3.60
N GLY A 236 -0.39 -21.73 -3.58
CA GLY A 236 0.26 -20.96 -2.53
C GLY A 236 0.93 -21.83 -1.46
N LEU A 237 1.87 -21.24 -0.71
CA LEU A 237 2.57 -21.92 0.37
C LEU A 237 1.87 -21.64 1.72
N PRO A 238 1.31 -22.66 2.39
CA PRO A 238 0.75 -22.50 3.72
C PRO A 238 1.87 -22.43 4.77
N ILE A 239 1.96 -21.32 5.49
CA ILE A 239 2.87 -21.17 6.62
C ILE A 239 2.09 -21.46 7.91
N ARG A 240 2.46 -22.55 8.58
CA ARG A 240 1.97 -22.87 9.93
C ARG A 240 2.86 -22.16 10.96
N GLY A 241 2.44 -20.96 11.37
CA GLY A 241 3.04 -20.31 12.53
C GLY A 241 2.47 -20.90 13.82
N LYS A 242 3.32 -21.55 14.63
CA LYS A 242 3.02 -21.78 16.05
C LYS A 242 3.36 -20.48 16.79
N TRP A 243 2.42 -19.54 16.83
CA TRP A 243 2.55 -18.36 17.67
C TRP A 243 1.93 -18.75 19.03
N GLN A 244 2.78 -19.00 20.02
CA GLN A 244 2.39 -19.14 21.43
C GLN A 244 2.28 -17.77 22.08
#